data_AF-A0A2T2QYF5-F1
#
_entry.id   AF-A0A2T2QYF5-F1
#
_cell.length_a   1.000
_cell.length_b   1.000
_cell.length_c   1.000
_cell.angle_alpha   90.00
_cell.angle_beta   90.00
_cell.angle_gamma   90.00
#
_symmetry.space_group_name_H-M   'P 1'
#
loop_
_entity.id
_entity.type
_entity.pdbx_description
1 polymer ?
#
loop_
_entity_poly.entity_id
_entity_poly.type
_entity_poly.pdbx_seq_one_letter_code
_entity_poly.pdbx_strand_id
1 'polypeptide(L)'
;ESRRIDNQLRGRCARQGEPGETQFFVSTDDDLMRIFAGDKMQDVLEGLNVPEDQPIEQNMITKMLEKAQEKVEGRNFDIRKQVLRYDEVLNKQRKSMYTKRKKILKLAEDEEIETVEKDREDPDEVTSSVVTDEFGNEIAISTQFNYDSLKEFILDMMESEIELVVYFHTNPDENQELEEVEKSWNMQEIVETAKTIMPLGSELEQKLLSMGKSEGDERIDEEKERQKIIELLTKKVHETYEHMEHTIAETVEDSSENHRDIMQDIEKTVLLQAMDELWVEHLVNMKDLRTAIGLRGYAQKDPLIEYKRETFQMFNQLQANIQKEVVYKFFKIDTGIQLGPSIMAQDDVVLESAKDSDDDSIEATDAFENDQVTTTAAGQLKYKDGSKVGRNDSCPCGSGKKYKNCCLQ
;
A
#
# COMPACT_ATOMS: atom_id res chain seq x y z
N GLU A 1 20.55 15.12 -19.72
CA GLU A 1 21.87 15.76 -19.89
C GLU A 1 22.56 16.00 -18.53
N SER A 2 23.89 15.78 -18.43
CA SER A 2 24.75 16.28 -17.33
C SER A 2 26.23 16.04 -17.65
N ARG A 3 27.10 17.00 -17.28
CA ARG A 3 28.57 16.95 -17.35
C ARG A 3 29.16 15.69 -16.72
N ARG A 4 28.46 15.08 -15.75
CA ARG A 4 28.85 13.80 -15.14
C ARG A 4 28.89 12.67 -16.17
N ILE A 5 27.93 12.63 -17.10
CA ILE A 5 27.85 11.59 -18.15
C ILE A 5 28.92 11.84 -19.22
N ASP A 6 29.15 13.10 -19.58
CA ASP A 6 30.20 13.50 -20.53
C ASP A 6 31.59 13.12 -19.98
N ASN A 7 31.85 13.39 -18.70
CA ASN A 7 33.08 12.98 -18.03
C ASN A 7 33.19 11.45 -17.85
N GLN A 8 32.08 10.72 -17.70
CA GLN A 8 32.09 9.25 -17.75
C GLN A 8 32.46 8.72 -19.13
N LEU A 9 32.10 9.40 -20.21
CA LEU A 9 32.53 9.07 -21.57
C LEU A 9 34.04 9.34 -21.74
N ARG A 10 34.53 10.50 -21.26
CA ARG A 10 35.97 10.84 -21.24
C ARG A 10 36.80 9.79 -20.50
N GLY A 11 36.35 9.40 -19.31
CA GLY A 11 36.99 8.37 -18.47
C GLY A 11 36.95 6.93 -19.01
N ARG A 12 36.47 6.72 -20.24
CA ARG A 12 36.67 5.44 -20.97
C ARG A 12 38.03 5.37 -21.65
N CYS A 13 38.60 6.51 -22.03
CA CYS A 13 39.95 6.62 -22.60
C CYS A 13 41.02 6.64 -21.49
N ALA A 14 42.30 6.50 -21.86
CA ALA A 14 43.46 6.78 -21.00
C ALA A 14 43.43 6.08 -19.60
N ARG A 15 43.11 4.79 -19.55
CA ARG A 15 43.04 4.05 -18.28
C ARG A 15 44.44 3.74 -17.76
N GLN A 16 44.61 3.66 -16.43
CA GLN A 16 45.89 3.32 -15.78
C GLN A 16 47.09 4.23 -16.18
N GLY A 17 46.82 5.46 -16.62
CA GLY A 17 47.86 6.40 -17.06
C GLY A 17 48.34 6.17 -18.50
N GLU A 18 47.66 5.33 -19.28
CA GLU A 18 47.86 5.25 -20.73
C GLU A 18 47.59 6.60 -21.41
N PRO A 19 48.34 6.97 -22.47
CA PRO A 19 48.04 8.16 -23.24
C PRO A 19 46.71 8.01 -24.00
N GLY A 20 45.95 9.09 -24.11
CA GLY A 20 44.70 9.10 -24.86
C GLY A 20 44.12 10.51 -25.00
N GLU A 21 43.24 10.68 -25.97
CA GLU A 21 42.60 11.95 -26.32
C GLU A 21 41.07 11.77 -26.35
N THR A 22 40.34 12.83 -25.99
CA THR A 22 38.87 12.84 -26.02
C THR A 22 38.38 14.20 -26.49
N GLN A 23 37.64 14.23 -27.60
CA GLN A 23 37.04 15.45 -28.16
C GLN A 23 35.52 15.31 -28.21
N PHE A 24 34.81 16.41 -27.99
CA PHE A 24 33.36 16.51 -28.15
C PHE A 24 33.06 17.43 -29.32
N PHE A 25 32.17 17.01 -30.19
CA PHE A 25 31.59 17.82 -31.26
C PHE A 25 30.16 18.17 -30.84
N VAL A 26 29.75 19.42 -31.05
CA VAL A 26 28.44 19.94 -30.66
C VAL A 26 27.91 20.79 -31.80
N SER A 27 26.66 20.58 -32.18
CA SER A 27 25.93 21.39 -33.16
C SER A 27 25.01 22.39 -32.47
N THR A 28 24.62 23.43 -33.21
CA THR A 28 23.58 24.39 -32.83
C THR A 28 22.18 23.76 -32.84
N ASP A 29 22.00 22.71 -33.63
CA ASP A 29 20.75 21.95 -33.75
C ASP A 29 20.58 20.90 -32.65
N ASP A 30 21.61 20.66 -31.83
CA ASP A 30 21.56 19.69 -30.74
C ASP A 30 20.50 20.08 -29.69
N ASP A 31 19.84 19.09 -29.09
CA ASP A 31 18.74 19.29 -28.13
C ASP A 31 19.09 20.27 -27.00
N LEU A 32 20.32 20.19 -26.48
CA LEU A 32 20.84 21.10 -25.46
C LEU A 32 20.78 22.57 -25.91
N MET A 33 21.20 22.82 -27.14
CA MET A 33 21.31 24.15 -27.71
C MET A 33 19.92 24.66 -28.11
N ARG A 34 19.11 23.81 -28.77
CA ARG A 34 17.72 24.11 -29.13
C ARG A 34 16.85 24.51 -27.93
N ILE A 35 16.95 23.83 -26.78
CA ILE A 35 16.08 24.07 -25.63
C ILE A 35 16.53 25.30 -24.80
N PHE A 36 17.82 25.67 -24.82
CA PHE A 36 18.38 26.64 -23.87
C PHE A 36 19.19 27.80 -24.46
N ALA A 37 19.61 27.72 -25.72
CA ALA A 37 20.44 28.72 -26.40
C ALA A 37 19.86 29.23 -27.74
N GLY A 38 19.02 28.42 -28.41
CA GLY A 38 18.37 28.62 -29.71
C GLY A 38 18.47 30.01 -30.32
N ASP A 39 17.40 30.80 -30.20
CA ASP A 39 17.22 32.10 -30.85
C ASP A 39 18.46 33.00 -30.71
N LYS A 40 18.97 33.19 -29.48
CA LYS A 40 20.09 34.10 -29.19
C LYS A 40 21.44 33.60 -29.68
N MET A 41 21.62 32.29 -29.82
CA MET A 41 22.85 31.75 -30.40
C MET A 41 22.78 31.79 -31.92
N GLN A 42 21.62 31.49 -32.50
CA GLN A 42 21.39 31.60 -33.93
C GLN A 42 21.59 33.04 -34.41
N ASP A 43 21.01 34.05 -33.73
CA ASP A 43 21.26 35.48 -33.99
C ASP A 43 22.76 35.83 -34.03
N VAL A 44 23.54 35.28 -33.09
CA VAL A 44 24.99 35.53 -32.97
C VAL A 44 25.75 34.88 -34.13
N LEU A 45 25.33 33.71 -34.59
CA LEU A 45 25.98 32.96 -35.66
C LEU A 45 25.66 33.52 -37.05
N GLU A 46 24.40 33.87 -37.29
CA GLU A 46 23.97 34.58 -38.50
C GLU A 46 24.70 35.94 -38.62
N GLY A 47 24.86 36.66 -37.50
CA GLY A 47 25.66 37.89 -37.45
C GLY A 47 27.17 37.69 -37.63
N LEU A 48 27.69 36.48 -37.41
CA LEU A 48 29.12 36.14 -37.58
C LEU A 48 29.45 35.64 -38.99
N ASN A 49 28.45 35.22 -39.78
CA ASN A 49 28.58 34.76 -41.17
C ASN A 49 29.74 33.74 -41.37
N VAL A 50 29.83 32.77 -40.45
CA VAL A 50 30.83 31.70 -40.49
C VAL A 50 30.34 30.58 -41.43
N PRO A 51 31.19 30.02 -42.32
CA PRO A 51 30.82 28.87 -43.15
C PRO A 51 30.49 27.63 -42.31
N GLU A 52 29.46 26.88 -42.69
CA GLU A 52 28.98 25.68 -41.98
C GLU A 52 30.09 24.61 -41.78
N ASP A 53 31.04 24.52 -42.71
CA ASP A 53 32.16 23.56 -42.67
C ASP A 53 33.33 23.98 -41.74
N GLN A 54 33.26 25.14 -41.06
CA GLN A 54 34.35 25.63 -40.20
C GLN A 54 34.06 25.49 -38.70
N PRO A 55 34.98 24.91 -37.91
CA PRO A 55 34.80 24.78 -36.46
C PRO A 55 34.85 26.14 -35.76
N ILE A 56 33.90 26.38 -34.86
CA ILE A 56 33.70 27.68 -34.21
C ILE A 56 34.38 27.73 -32.85
N GLU A 57 35.64 28.18 -32.83
CA GLU A 57 36.46 28.25 -31.61
C GLU A 57 36.35 29.62 -30.89
N GLN A 58 35.13 29.99 -30.49
CA GLN A 58 34.88 31.28 -29.81
C GLN A 58 34.58 31.10 -28.32
N ASN A 59 35.43 31.68 -27.47
CA ASN A 59 35.28 31.67 -26.01
C ASN A 59 33.92 32.19 -25.49
N MET A 60 33.24 33.05 -26.25
CA MET A 60 31.89 33.50 -25.94
C MET A 60 30.87 32.36 -26.10
N ILE A 61 30.94 31.61 -27.20
CA ILE A 61 30.08 30.47 -27.53
C ILE A 61 30.31 29.33 -26.53
N THR A 62 31.55 29.02 -26.19
CA THR A 62 31.88 28.03 -25.13
C THR A 62 31.22 28.39 -23.80
N LYS A 63 31.29 29.65 -23.36
CA LYS A 63 30.64 30.13 -22.13
C LYS A 63 29.11 30.11 -22.20
N MET A 64 28.52 30.30 -23.39
CA MET A 64 27.07 30.18 -23.58
C MET A 64 26.63 28.72 -23.47
N LEU A 65 27.39 27.78 -24.05
CA LEU A 65 27.15 26.33 -23.93
C LEU A 65 27.35 25.84 -22.48
N GLU A 66 28.37 26.32 -21.77
CA GLU A 66 28.59 25.99 -20.35
C GLU A 66 27.41 26.41 -19.46
N LYS A 67 26.91 27.65 -19.63
CA LYS A 67 25.71 28.16 -18.96
C LYS A 67 24.44 27.43 -19.39
N ALA A 68 24.40 27.08 -20.68
CA ALA A 68 23.56 26.08 -21.31
C ALA A 68 23.29 24.89 -20.39
N GLN A 69 24.36 24.11 -20.28
CA GLN A 69 24.48 22.88 -19.51
C GLN A 69 24.21 23.09 -18.02
N GLU A 70 24.72 24.16 -17.40
CA GLU A 70 24.49 24.45 -15.98
C GLU A 70 23.00 24.69 -15.68
N LYS A 71 22.30 25.42 -16.55
CA LYS A 71 20.85 25.64 -16.43
C LYS A 71 20.05 24.35 -16.60
N VAL A 72 20.50 23.43 -17.45
CA VAL A 72 19.90 22.10 -17.62
C VAL A 72 20.10 21.24 -16.38
N GLU A 73 21.29 21.25 -15.81
CA GLU A 73 21.62 20.54 -14.57
C GLU A 73 20.81 21.09 -13.39
N GLY A 74 20.68 22.42 -13.28
CA GLY A 74 19.79 23.08 -12.31
C GLY A 74 18.34 22.63 -12.46
N ARG A 75 17.76 22.70 -13.67
CA ARG A 75 16.39 22.23 -13.95
C ARG A 75 16.20 20.76 -13.57
N ASN A 76 17.15 19.89 -13.91
CA ASN A 76 17.10 18.46 -13.57
C ASN A 76 17.25 18.21 -12.06
N PHE A 77 18.04 19.02 -11.37
CA PHE A 77 18.17 19.01 -9.91
C PHE A 77 16.85 19.44 -9.23
N ASP A 78 16.25 20.54 -9.68
CA ASP A 78 14.99 21.04 -9.12
C ASP A 78 13.84 20.06 -9.32
N ILE A 79 13.73 19.42 -10.50
CA ILE A 79 12.74 18.36 -10.75
C ILE A 79 12.94 17.20 -9.78
N ARG A 80 14.18 16.73 -9.57
CA ARG A 80 14.46 15.63 -8.62
C ARG A 80 14.16 16.04 -7.17
N LYS A 81 14.54 17.25 -6.77
CA LYS A 81 14.26 17.82 -5.46
C LYS A 81 12.76 17.94 -5.20
N GLN A 82 11.98 18.32 -6.22
CA GLN A 82 10.53 18.31 -6.15
C GLN A 82 10.00 16.88 -6.01
N VAL A 83 10.40 15.94 -6.88
CA VAL A 83 9.98 14.53 -6.80
C VAL A 83 10.25 13.92 -5.42
N LEU A 84 11.44 14.15 -4.86
CA LEU A 84 11.84 13.69 -3.53
C LEU A 84 10.93 14.23 -2.43
N ARG A 85 10.63 15.54 -2.43
CA ARG A 85 9.74 16.18 -1.43
C ARG A 85 8.32 15.61 -1.37
N TYR A 86 7.79 15.13 -2.50
CA TYR A 86 6.48 14.44 -2.53
C TYR A 86 6.59 12.98 -2.10
N ASP A 87 7.73 12.33 -2.40
CA ASP A 87 8.00 10.92 -2.05
C ASP A 87 8.33 10.75 -0.56
N GLU A 88 9.03 11.69 0.07
CA GLU A 88 9.30 11.74 1.52
C GLU A 88 8.05 11.50 2.37
N VAL A 89 6.92 12.11 1.99
CA VAL A 89 5.64 11.98 2.71
C VAL A 89 5.08 10.56 2.59
N LEU A 90 5.09 10.00 1.37
CA LEU A 90 4.61 8.65 1.12
C LEU A 90 5.54 7.59 1.74
N ASN A 91 6.85 7.87 1.79
CA ASN A 91 7.83 6.97 2.40
C ASN A 91 7.62 6.84 3.91
N LYS A 92 7.32 7.95 4.62
CA LYS A 92 6.94 7.90 6.04
C LYS A 92 5.69 7.03 6.29
N GLN A 93 4.66 7.17 5.46
CA GLN A 93 3.45 6.35 5.53
C GLN A 93 3.72 4.86 5.24
N ARG A 94 4.53 4.59 4.20
CA ARG A 94 4.97 3.25 3.83
C ARG A 94 5.75 2.57 4.96
N LYS A 95 6.71 3.28 5.59
CA LYS A 95 7.45 2.78 6.76
C LYS A 95 6.50 2.40 7.90
N SER A 96 5.52 3.25 8.21
CA SER A 96 4.49 2.95 9.22
C SER A 96 3.68 1.69 8.88
N MET A 97 3.11 1.61 7.67
CA MET A 97 2.31 0.46 7.22
C MET A 97 3.10 -0.84 7.17
N TYR A 98 4.32 -0.82 6.63
CA TYR A 98 5.17 -2.01 6.54
C TYR A 98 5.68 -2.45 7.91
N THR A 99 5.87 -1.53 8.86
CA THR A 99 6.20 -1.87 10.25
C THR A 99 5.04 -2.59 10.92
N LYS A 100 3.81 -2.07 10.82
CA LYS A 100 2.60 -2.76 11.32
C LYS A 100 2.44 -4.14 10.67
N ARG A 101 2.52 -4.22 9.33
CA ARG A 101 2.41 -5.46 8.55
C ARG A 101 3.46 -6.51 8.95
N LYS A 102 4.73 -6.10 9.14
CA LYS A 102 5.81 -7.00 9.60
C LYS A 102 5.60 -7.47 11.04
N LYS A 103 5.05 -6.62 11.92
CA LYS A 103 4.70 -7.02 13.30
C LYS A 103 3.56 -8.03 13.33
N ILE A 104 2.50 -7.85 12.54
CA ILE A 104 1.40 -8.82 12.42
C ILE A 104 1.91 -10.18 11.95
N LEU A 105 2.79 -10.21 10.94
CA LEU A 105 3.40 -11.46 10.46
C LEU A 105 4.23 -12.15 11.55
N LYS A 106 5.09 -11.42 12.27
CA LYS A 106 5.87 -11.96 13.39
C LYS A 106 5.00 -12.53 14.52
N LEU A 107 3.99 -11.76 14.96
CA LEU A 107 3.06 -12.17 16.02
C LEU A 107 2.18 -13.38 15.63
N ALA A 108 2.01 -13.64 14.32
CA ALA A 108 1.31 -14.81 13.82
C ALA A 108 2.20 -16.06 13.69
N GLU A 109 3.52 -15.91 13.75
CA GLU A 109 4.49 -17.00 13.56
C GLU A 109 5.15 -17.41 14.89
N ASP A 110 4.69 -16.84 16.01
CA ASP A 110 5.26 -16.96 17.37
C ASP A 110 6.80 -16.74 17.42
N GLU A 111 7.38 -16.11 16.38
CA GLU A 111 8.81 -15.77 16.33
C GLU A 111 9.12 -14.63 17.31
N GLU A 112 10.18 -14.79 18.11
CA GLU A 112 10.65 -13.70 18.98
C GLU A 112 10.81 -12.40 18.17
N ILE A 113 10.33 -11.30 18.76
CA ILE A 113 10.50 -9.97 18.20
C ILE A 113 11.97 -9.56 18.40
N GLU A 114 12.88 -10.16 17.61
CA GLU A 114 14.14 -9.51 17.29
C GLU A 114 13.80 -8.11 16.81
N THR A 115 14.21 -7.12 17.61
CA THR A 115 14.05 -5.71 17.32
C THR A 115 14.73 -5.42 15.99
N VAL A 116 13.93 -4.99 15.01
CA VAL A 116 14.40 -4.73 13.64
C VAL A 116 15.15 -3.39 13.63
N GLU A 117 16.31 -3.35 14.28
CA GLU A 117 17.24 -2.21 14.36
C GLU A 117 18.55 -2.48 13.60
N LYS A 118 18.62 -3.54 12.78
CA LYS A 118 19.87 -3.97 12.10
C LYS A 118 19.83 -4.20 10.60
N ASP A 119 18.84 -3.63 9.91
CA ASP A 119 18.87 -3.48 8.44
C ASP A 119 19.09 -2.02 8.02
N ARG A 120 20.32 -1.53 8.23
CA ARG A 120 20.94 -0.39 7.52
C ARG A 120 20.01 0.82 7.24
N GLU A 121 19.49 1.46 8.28
CA GLU A 121 19.03 2.84 8.15
C GLU A 121 20.19 3.81 8.42
N ASP A 122 20.22 4.93 7.68
CA ASP A 122 21.23 5.98 7.86
C ASP A 122 21.10 6.57 9.29
N PRO A 123 22.23 6.94 9.94
CA PRO A 123 22.24 7.30 11.37
C PRO A 123 21.48 8.59 11.75
N ASP A 124 20.87 9.28 10.77
CA ASP A 124 20.07 10.49 10.96
C ASP A 124 18.55 10.22 11.01
N GLU A 125 18.07 8.98 10.84
CA GLU A 125 16.62 8.66 10.75
C GLU A 125 16.04 7.88 11.96
N VAL A 126 16.70 7.93 13.11
CA VAL A 126 16.29 7.20 14.33
C VAL A 126 15.15 7.92 15.08
N THR A 127 13.95 7.35 14.96
CA THR A 127 12.84 7.41 15.94
C THR A 127 12.44 8.78 16.51
N SER A 128 12.21 9.77 15.64
CA SER A 128 11.09 10.68 15.89
C SER A 128 10.41 11.04 14.56
N SER A 129 9.22 10.48 14.34
CA SER A 129 8.36 10.80 13.20
C SER A 129 7.68 12.15 13.43
N VAL A 130 8.51 13.19 13.52
CA VAL A 130 8.14 14.60 13.61
C VAL A 130 7.63 15.06 12.25
N VAL A 131 6.39 15.54 12.24
CA VAL A 131 5.87 16.44 11.22
C VAL A 131 5.70 17.79 11.88
N THR A 132 6.44 18.81 11.44
CA THR A 132 6.23 20.17 11.91
C THR A 132 4.98 20.77 11.29
N ASP A 133 4.11 21.35 12.12
CA ASP A 133 2.98 22.17 11.66
C ASP A 133 3.45 23.56 11.16
N GLU A 134 2.52 24.42 10.75
CA GLU A 134 2.82 25.79 10.27
C GLU A 134 3.40 26.72 11.37
N PHE A 135 3.43 26.27 12.63
CA PHE A 135 4.01 26.99 13.78
C PHE A 135 5.30 26.34 14.30
N GLY A 136 5.74 25.22 13.71
CA GLY A 136 6.94 24.49 14.12
C GLY A 136 6.74 23.52 15.28
N ASN A 137 5.50 23.18 15.64
CA ASN A 137 5.23 22.18 16.67
C ASN A 137 5.52 20.77 16.14
N GLU A 138 6.21 19.97 16.94
CA GLU A 138 6.56 18.60 16.56
C GLU A 138 5.36 17.65 16.74
N ILE A 139 4.65 17.35 15.66
CA ILE A 139 3.64 16.28 15.67
C ILE A 139 4.39 14.95 15.64
N ALA A 140 4.56 14.34 16.81
CA ALA A 140 5.10 12.99 16.94
C ALA A 140 4.04 11.96 16.53
N ILE A 141 4.25 11.29 15.39
CA ILE A 141 3.55 10.03 15.11
C ILE A 141 4.18 8.99 16.04
N SER A 142 3.52 8.67 17.16
CA SER A 142 3.98 7.70 18.15
C SER A 142 3.83 6.27 17.62
N THR A 143 4.88 5.76 16.96
CA THR A 143 4.94 4.38 16.43
C THR A 143 5.14 3.31 17.51
N GLN A 144 4.64 3.53 18.74
CA GLN A 144 4.73 2.61 19.87
C GLN A 144 3.64 1.54 19.78
N PHE A 145 3.78 0.70 18.76
CA PHE A 145 3.01 -0.52 18.57
C PHE A 145 3.58 -1.61 19.49
N ASN A 146 2.97 -1.80 20.66
CA ASN A 146 3.51 -2.60 21.76
C ASN A 146 2.43 -3.54 22.33
N TYR A 147 1.98 -4.47 21.48
CA TYR A 147 1.06 -5.56 21.81
C TYR A 147 1.85 -6.86 21.80
N ASP A 148 1.58 -7.74 22.75
CA ASP A 148 2.27 -9.03 22.90
C ASP A 148 1.54 -10.15 22.13
N SER A 149 0.29 -9.91 21.69
CA SER A 149 -0.48 -10.83 20.85
C SER A 149 -1.33 -10.13 19.78
N LEU A 150 -1.75 -10.89 18.76
CA LEU A 150 -2.72 -10.43 17.76
C LEU A 150 -4.12 -10.19 18.36
N LYS A 151 -4.54 -11.04 19.30
CA LYS A 151 -5.76 -10.90 20.10
C LYS A 151 -5.85 -9.53 20.79
N GLU A 152 -4.82 -9.13 21.54
CA GLU A 152 -4.76 -7.80 22.17
C GLU A 152 -4.90 -6.68 21.15
N PHE A 153 -4.23 -6.81 20.00
CA PHE A 153 -4.28 -5.79 18.95
C PHE A 153 -5.67 -5.67 18.30
N ILE A 154 -6.40 -6.77 18.11
CA ILE A 154 -7.78 -6.76 17.58
C ILE A 154 -8.77 -6.22 18.63
N LEU A 155 -8.62 -6.61 19.90
CA LEU A 155 -9.46 -6.09 21.00
C LEU A 155 -9.31 -4.57 21.15
N ASP A 156 -8.09 -4.03 21.10
CA ASP A 156 -7.81 -2.58 21.13
C ASP A 156 -8.47 -1.83 19.93
N MET A 157 -8.53 -2.44 18.75
CA MET A 157 -9.31 -1.87 17.62
C MET A 157 -10.81 -1.89 17.88
N MET A 158 -11.34 -2.97 18.46
CA MET A 158 -12.77 -3.09 18.78
C MET A 158 -13.19 -2.11 19.87
N GLU A 159 -12.38 -1.94 20.90
CA GLU A 159 -12.56 -0.92 21.94
C GLU A 159 -12.57 0.48 21.31
N SER A 160 -11.57 0.81 20.50
CA SER A 160 -11.46 2.10 19.81
C SER A 160 -12.68 2.42 18.92
N GLU A 161 -13.19 1.44 18.16
CA GLU A 161 -14.37 1.64 17.30
C GLU A 161 -15.65 1.83 18.16
N ILE A 162 -15.79 1.10 19.28
CA ILE A 162 -16.92 1.28 20.21
C ILE A 162 -16.87 2.64 20.91
N GLU A 163 -15.70 3.07 21.39
CA GLU A 163 -15.52 4.40 21.95
C GLU A 163 -15.89 5.48 20.93
N LEU A 164 -15.48 5.33 19.66
CA LEU A 164 -15.83 6.25 18.58
C LEU A 164 -17.34 6.30 18.31
N VAL A 165 -18.01 5.14 18.23
CA VAL A 165 -19.48 5.05 18.03
C VAL A 165 -20.23 5.68 19.19
N VAL A 166 -19.87 5.36 20.44
CA VAL A 166 -20.50 5.96 21.63
C VAL A 166 -20.23 7.45 21.68
N TYR A 167 -19.00 7.91 21.45
CA TYR A 167 -18.68 9.33 21.45
C TYR A 167 -19.48 10.09 20.39
N PHE A 168 -19.51 9.59 19.15
CA PHE A 168 -20.21 10.23 18.04
C PHE A 168 -21.71 10.44 18.27
N HIS A 169 -22.42 9.41 18.75
CA HIS A 169 -23.88 9.48 18.96
C HIS A 169 -24.31 10.10 20.30
N THR A 170 -23.34 10.53 21.11
CA THR A 170 -23.56 11.05 22.45
C THR A 170 -23.05 12.49 22.62
N ASN A 171 -22.13 12.94 21.76
CA ASN A 171 -21.69 14.33 21.68
C ASN A 171 -22.86 15.24 21.22
N PRO A 172 -23.18 16.34 21.92
CA PRO A 172 -24.18 17.31 21.42
C PRO A 172 -23.72 17.95 20.10
N ASP A 173 -24.63 18.05 19.14
CA ASP A 173 -24.42 18.67 17.84
C ASP A 173 -24.14 20.18 18.01
N GLU A 174 -22.85 20.59 17.98
CA GLU A 174 -22.47 22.02 18.12
C GLU A 174 -22.97 22.90 16.95
N ASN A 175 -23.41 22.31 15.84
CA ASN A 175 -23.75 23.00 14.60
C ASN A 175 -25.24 23.36 14.43
N GLN A 176 -26.10 23.03 15.40
CA GLN A 176 -27.54 23.34 15.32
C GLN A 176 -27.87 24.59 16.15
N GLU A 177 -27.62 25.77 15.57
CA GLU A 177 -28.31 26.98 16.01
C GLU A 177 -29.82 26.83 15.74
N LEU A 178 -30.63 27.15 16.77
CA LEU A 178 -32.11 27.33 16.79
C LEU A 178 -32.96 26.15 17.30
N GLU A 179 -33.73 26.47 18.34
CA GLU A 179 -35.05 25.91 18.74
C GLU A 179 -35.12 24.45 19.23
N GLU A 180 -35.09 24.30 20.57
CA GLU A 180 -35.83 23.29 21.37
C GLU A 180 -35.74 21.81 20.95
N VAL A 181 -34.61 21.35 20.39
CA VAL A 181 -34.31 19.91 20.31
C VAL A 181 -33.78 19.45 21.67
N GLU A 182 -34.46 18.47 22.28
CA GLU A 182 -34.05 17.87 23.56
C GLU A 182 -32.61 17.33 23.48
N LYS A 183 -31.80 17.57 24.53
CA LYS A 183 -30.49 16.91 24.75
C LYS A 183 -30.69 15.39 24.93
N SER A 184 -31.02 14.70 23.87
CA SER A 184 -31.31 13.28 23.85
C SER A 184 -30.15 12.55 23.17
N TRP A 185 -29.46 11.70 23.93
CA TRP A 185 -28.45 10.82 23.35
C TRP A 185 -29.12 9.86 22.37
N ASN A 186 -28.52 9.67 21.19
CA ASN A 186 -29.13 8.80 20.18
C ASN A 186 -28.81 7.31 20.47
N MET A 187 -29.39 6.81 21.56
CA MET A 187 -29.19 5.44 22.03
C MET A 187 -29.72 4.39 21.03
N GLN A 188 -30.66 4.76 20.16
CA GLN A 188 -31.16 3.88 19.10
C GLN A 188 -30.08 3.64 18.05
N GLU A 189 -29.41 4.67 17.55
CA GLU A 189 -28.31 4.51 16.59
C GLU A 189 -27.09 3.80 17.20
N ILE A 190 -26.79 4.03 18.48
CA ILE A 190 -25.74 3.26 19.19
C ILE A 190 -26.08 1.76 19.17
N VAL A 191 -27.32 1.40 19.53
CA VAL A 191 -27.76 0.00 19.57
C VAL A 191 -27.81 -0.63 18.18
N GLU A 192 -28.36 0.05 17.17
CA GLU A 192 -28.42 -0.48 15.80
C GLU A 192 -27.02 -0.60 15.18
N THR A 193 -26.14 0.40 15.36
CA THR A 193 -24.74 0.30 14.92
C THR A 193 -24.03 -0.85 15.63
N ALA A 194 -24.17 -0.96 16.95
CA ALA A 194 -23.59 -2.06 17.71
C ALA A 194 -24.16 -3.43 17.31
N LYS A 195 -25.43 -3.54 16.86
CA LYS A 195 -25.99 -4.79 16.28
C LYS A 195 -25.35 -5.17 14.95
N THR A 196 -24.91 -4.21 14.14
CA THR A 196 -24.16 -4.52 12.91
C THR A 196 -22.74 -5.00 13.18
N ILE A 197 -22.20 -4.67 14.35
CA ILE A 197 -20.88 -5.10 14.82
C ILE A 197 -20.99 -6.45 15.53
N MET A 198 -21.86 -6.61 16.53
CA MET A 198 -21.96 -7.81 17.38
C MET A 198 -23.41 -8.19 17.72
N PRO A 199 -23.70 -9.49 17.94
CA PRO A 199 -25.03 -9.94 18.37
C PRO A 199 -25.36 -9.47 19.81
N LEU A 200 -26.14 -8.40 19.92
CA LEU A 200 -26.69 -7.95 21.21
C LEU A 200 -27.88 -8.83 21.63
N GLY A 201 -27.76 -9.45 22.80
CA GLY A 201 -28.89 -10.10 23.46
C GLY A 201 -29.96 -9.07 23.84
N SER A 202 -31.23 -9.45 23.70
CA SER A 202 -32.38 -8.56 23.92
C SER A 202 -32.45 -7.92 25.32
N GLU A 203 -31.82 -8.54 26.32
CA GLU A 203 -31.68 -7.99 27.68
C GLU A 203 -30.69 -6.81 27.74
N LEU A 204 -29.57 -6.89 27.01
CA LEU A 204 -28.60 -5.80 26.92
C LEU A 204 -29.14 -4.63 26.09
N GLU A 205 -29.86 -4.91 25.01
CA GLU A 205 -30.58 -3.90 24.24
C GLU A 205 -31.56 -3.10 25.10
N GLN A 206 -32.41 -3.76 25.89
CA GLN A 206 -33.34 -3.07 26.80
C GLN A 206 -32.61 -2.29 27.90
N LYS A 207 -31.49 -2.81 28.40
CA LYS A 207 -30.65 -2.15 29.40
C LYS A 207 -30.01 -0.87 28.83
N LEU A 208 -29.45 -0.92 27.62
CA LEU A 208 -28.88 0.24 26.93
C LEU A 208 -29.95 1.29 26.63
N LEU A 209 -31.11 0.90 26.09
CA LEU A 209 -32.24 1.81 25.83
C LEU A 209 -32.87 2.43 27.10
N SER A 210 -32.56 1.90 28.28
CA SER A 210 -32.95 2.47 29.58
C SER A 210 -31.92 3.46 30.14
N MET A 211 -30.67 3.38 29.67
CA MET A 211 -29.59 4.32 29.98
C MET A 211 -29.64 5.50 28.99
N GLY A 212 -29.35 6.72 29.44
CA GLY A 212 -29.58 7.94 28.63
C GLY A 212 -30.99 8.53 28.71
N LYS A 213 -31.82 8.12 29.68
CA LYS A 213 -33.06 8.83 30.11
C LYS A 213 -32.87 9.58 31.43
N SER A 214 -31.65 10.00 31.71
CA SER A 214 -31.23 10.76 32.88
C SER A 214 -31.45 12.25 32.64
N GLU A 215 -32.48 12.84 33.26
CA GLU A 215 -32.71 14.30 33.31
C GLU A 215 -31.69 15.02 34.25
N GLY A 216 -30.43 14.58 34.23
CA GLY A 216 -29.37 15.02 35.14
C GLY A 216 -28.65 16.26 34.61
N ASP A 217 -28.88 17.42 35.25
CA ASP A 217 -28.37 18.73 34.83
C ASP A 217 -26.84 18.94 35.05
N GLU A 218 -26.10 17.89 35.43
CA GLU A 218 -24.65 17.94 35.70
C GLU A 218 -23.84 17.18 34.64
N ARG A 219 -23.03 17.92 33.85
CA ARG A 219 -22.06 17.39 32.86
C ARG A 219 -21.13 16.28 33.38
N ILE A 220 -20.92 16.22 34.70
CA ILE A 220 -20.07 15.23 35.36
C ILE A 220 -20.76 13.85 35.39
N ASP A 221 -22.09 13.79 35.41
CA ASP A 221 -22.83 12.53 35.38
C ASP A 221 -23.10 12.05 33.95
N GLU A 222 -23.25 12.96 32.98
CA GLU A 222 -23.20 12.65 31.54
C GLU A 222 -21.93 11.84 31.18
N GLU A 223 -20.75 12.28 31.64
CA GLU A 223 -19.48 11.60 31.34
C GLU A 223 -19.38 10.21 31.98
N LYS A 224 -19.84 10.07 33.23
CA LYS A 224 -19.87 8.76 33.91
C LYS A 224 -20.85 7.79 33.25
N GLU A 225 -21.93 8.27 32.66
CA GLU A 225 -22.90 7.42 31.97
C GLU A 225 -22.39 7.00 30.58
N ARG A 226 -21.67 7.87 29.86
CA ARG A 226 -20.90 7.50 28.66
C ARG A 226 -19.92 6.37 28.97
N GLN A 227 -19.10 6.53 30.03
CA GLN A 227 -18.11 5.52 30.41
C GLN A 227 -18.75 4.17 30.78
N LYS A 228 -19.91 4.15 31.45
CA LYS A 228 -20.65 2.90 31.74
C LYS A 228 -21.16 2.22 30.46
N ILE A 229 -21.58 2.98 29.45
CA ILE A 229 -22.03 2.43 28.17
C ILE A 229 -20.84 1.79 27.45
N ILE A 230 -19.70 2.48 27.39
CA ILE A 230 -18.44 1.96 26.85
C ILE A 230 -18.05 0.68 27.58
N GLU A 231 -17.94 0.70 28.92
CA GLU A 231 -17.58 -0.48 29.73
C GLU A 231 -18.51 -1.69 29.49
N LEU A 232 -19.81 -1.47 29.35
CA LEU A 232 -20.78 -2.54 29.06
C LEU A 232 -20.63 -3.10 27.64
N LEU A 233 -20.36 -2.26 26.63
CA LEU A 233 -20.17 -2.68 25.25
C LEU A 233 -18.80 -3.35 25.05
N THR A 234 -17.73 -2.80 25.61
CA THR A 234 -16.38 -3.39 25.66
C THR A 234 -16.39 -4.76 26.34
N LYS A 235 -17.09 -4.90 27.49
CA LYS A 235 -17.28 -6.21 28.10
C LYS A 235 -18.00 -7.17 27.15
N LYS A 236 -19.00 -6.69 26.41
CA LYS A 236 -19.73 -7.55 25.48
C LYS A 236 -18.87 -8.02 24.30
N VAL A 237 -17.95 -7.17 23.81
CA VAL A 237 -16.93 -7.56 22.81
C VAL A 237 -16.07 -8.71 23.32
N HIS A 238 -15.57 -8.62 24.55
CA HIS A 238 -14.77 -9.69 25.15
C HIS A 238 -15.56 -11.01 25.25
N GLU A 239 -16.81 -10.95 25.73
CA GLU A 239 -17.70 -12.12 25.76
C GLU A 239 -17.94 -12.73 24.36
N THR A 240 -18.05 -11.91 23.31
CA THR A 240 -18.19 -12.42 21.93
C THR A 240 -16.90 -12.99 21.37
N TYR A 241 -15.74 -12.43 21.73
CA TYR A 241 -14.43 -12.96 21.32
C TYR A 241 -14.18 -14.34 21.95
N GLU A 242 -14.40 -14.46 23.26
CA GLU A 242 -14.29 -15.73 23.99
C GLU A 242 -15.30 -16.76 23.45
N HIS A 243 -16.52 -16.34 23.10
CA HIS A 243 -17.48 -17.23 22.45
C HIS A 243 -16.97 -17.75 21.09
N MET A 244 -16.35 -16.89 20.28
CA MET A 244 -15.77 -17.27 18.99
C MET A 244 -14.61 -18.25 19.15
N GLU A 245 -13.71 -18.02 20.12
CA GLU A 245 -12.64 -18.97 20.48
C GLU A 245 -13.24 -20.33 20.88
N HIS A 246 -14.26 -20.35 21.74
CA HIS A 246 -14.95 -21.58 22.13
C HIS A 246 -15.64 -22.28 20.96
N THR A 247 -16.32 -21.56 20.07
CA THR A 247 -16.98 -22.15 18.89
C THR A 247 -15.99 -22.77 17.91
N ILE A 248 -14.82 -22.13 17.70
CA ILE A 248 -13.74 -22.72 16.90
C ILE A 248 -13.16 -23.96 17.59
N ALA A 249 -13.00 -23.95 18.91
CA ALA A 249 -12.55 -25.13 19.66
C ALA A 249 -13.55 -26.30 19.58
N GLU A 250 -14.86 -26.03 19.63
CA GLU A 250 -15.93 -27.04 19.50
C GLU A 250 -16.07 -27.59 18.07
N THR A 251 -15.74 -26.82 17.03
CA THR A 251 -15.79 -27.32 15.64
C THR A 251 -14.58 -28.17 15.23
N VAL A 252 -13.48 -28.17 16.01
CA VAL A 252 -12.22 -28.87 15.72
C VAL A 252 -11.99 -30.03 16.71
N GLU A 253 -13.01 -30.86 16.95
CA GLU A 253 -13.04 -31.93 17.98
C GLU A 253 -11.91 -32.98 17.88
N ASP A 254 -11.22 -33.12 16.73
CA ASP A 254 -10.25 -34.20 16.46
C ASP A 254 -8.77 -33.75 16.33
N SER A 255 -8.40 -32.49 16.60
CA SER A 255 -6.99 -32.03 16.45
C SER A 255 -6.59 -30.92 17.43
N SER A 256 -6.24 -31.32 18.66
CA SER A 256 -5.95 -30.42 19.79
C SER A 256 -4.73 -29.49 19.63
N GLU A 257 -3.89 -29.68 18.61
CA GLU A 257 -2.78 -28.76 18.29
C GLU A 257 -3.19 -27.65 17.31
N ASN A 258 -4.27 -27.81 16.53
CA ASN A 258 -4.58 -26.91 15.41
C ASN A 258 -5.49 -25.72 15.75
N HIS A 259 -6.28 -25.77 16.83
CA HIS A 259 -7.29 -24.73 17.13
C HIS A 259 -6.68 -23.32 17.31
N ARG A 260 -5.58 -23.22 18.06
CA ARG A 260 -4.90 -21.93 18.30
C ARG A 260 -4.31 -21.38 17.00
N ASP A 261 -3.67 -22.24 16.21
CA ASP A 261 -3.07 -21.89 14.92
C ASP A 261 -4.16 -21.40 13.94
N ILE A 262 -5.32 -22.06 13.87
CA ILE A 262 -6.48 -21.63 13.07
C ILE A 262 -6.96 -20.24 13.52
N MET A 263 -7.04 -19.99 14.83
CA MET A 263 -7.45 -18.67 15.34
C MET A 263 -6.42 -17.59 14.98
N GLN A 264 -5.13 -17.84 15.20
CA GLN A 264 -4.05 -16.92 14.81
C GLN A 264 -4.03 -16.68 13.29
N ASP A 265 -4.31 -17.69 12.46
CA ASP A 265 -4.41 -17.54 11.01
C ASP A 265 -5.65 -16.75 10.58
N ILE A 266 -6.79 -16.86 11.27
CA ILE A 266 -7.97 -16.00 11.06
C ILE A 266 -7.63 -14.55 11.41
N GLU A 267 -7.07 -14.31 12.60
CA GLU A 267 -6.63 -12.98 13.06
C GLU A 267 -5.65 -12.34 12.07
N LYS A 268 -4.58 -13.08 11.70
CA LYS A 268 -3.58 -12.71 10.68
C LYS A 268 -4.23 -12.38 9.34
N THR A 269 -5.14 -13.22 8.86
CA THR A 269 -5.77 -13.08 7.55
C THR A 269 -6.67 -11.85 7.50
N VAL A 270 -7.52 -11.63 8.51
CA VAL A 270 -8.40 -10.45 8.59
C VAL A 270 -7.58 -9.17 8.62
N LEU A 271 -6.56 -9.11 9.49
CA LEU A 271 -5.68 -7.94 9.64
C LEU A 271 -4.94 -7.62 8.34
N LEU A 272 -4.28 -8.61 7.72
CA LEU A 272 -3.49 -8.39 6.51
C LEU A 272 -4.36 -8.06 5.29
N GLN A 273 -5.51 -8.71 5.11
CA GLN A 273 -6.41 -8.43 3.99
C GLN A 273 -6.98 -7.01 4.08
N ALA A 274 -7.50 -6.61 5.25
CA ALA A 274 -8.02 -5.25 5.44
C ALA A 274 -6.93 -4.18 5.24
N MET A 275 -5.71 -4.41 5.75
CA MET A 275 -4.58 -3.49 5.57
C MET A 275 -4.13 -3.38 4.12
N ASP A 276 -3.90 -4.50 3.43
CA ASP A 276 -3.35 -4.49 2.07
C ASP A 276 -4.36 -3.98 1.04
N GLU A 277 -5.66 -4.30 1.19
CA GLU A 277 -6.75 -3.80 0.34
C GLU A 277 -6.86 -2.27 0.40
N LEU A 278 -7.04 -1.71 1.60
CA LEU A 278 -7.19 -0.27 1.80
C LEU A 278 -5.88 0.51 1.53
N TRP A 279 -4.71 -0.11 1.73
CA TRP A 279 -3.43 0.50 1.36
C TRP A 279 -3.28 0.66 -0.16
N VAL A 280 -3.71 -0.33 -0.95
CA VAL A 280 -3.69 -0.23 -2.42
C VAL A 280 -4.61 0.91 -2.89
N GLU A 281 -5.79 1.06 -2.31
CA GLU A 281 -6.69 2.18 -2.59
C GLU A 281 -6.04 3.53 -2.25
N HIS A 282 -5.45 3.64 -1.05
CA HIS A 282 -4.72 4.85 -0.63
C HIS A 282 -3.59 5.22 -1.59
N LEU A 283 -2.82 4.24 -2.10
CA LEU A 283 -1.76 4.48 -3.10
C LEU A 283 -2.31 5.05 -4.42
N VAL A 284 -3.51 4.65 -4.85
CA VAL A 284 -4.19 5.22 -6.02
C VAL A 284 -4.64 6.65 -5.73
N ASN A 285 -5.36 6.86 -4.62
CA ASN A 285 -5.86 8.17 -4.22
C ASN A 285 -4.70 9.19 -4.04
N MET A 286 -3.56 8.76 -3.51
CA MET A 286 -2.33 9.55 -3.38
C MET A 286 -1.72 9.98 -4.72
N LYS A 287 -1.73 9.09 -5.73
CA LYS A 287 -1.24 9.38 -7.09
C LYS A 287 -2.11 10.42 -7.77
N ASP A 288 -3.43 10.32 -7.60
CA ASP A 288 -4.38 11.25 -8.19
C ASP A 288 -4.33 12.61 -7.49
N LEU A 289 -4.25 12.63 -6.15
CA LEU A 289 -3.99 13.84 -5.36
C LEU A 289 -2.71 14.56 -5.83
N ARG A 290 -1.60 13.83 -5.98
CA ARG A 290 -0.32 14.40 -6.46
C ARG A 290 -0.44 15.03 -7.85
N THR A 291 -1.33 14.52 -8.69
CA THR A 291 -1.59 15.06 -10.03
C THR A 291 -2.49 16.31 -9.97
N ALA A 292 -3.52 16.28 -9.12
CA ALA A 292 -4.46 17.39 -8.93
C ALA A 292 -3.86 18.59 -8.18
N ILE A 293 -2.97 18.37 -7.21
CA ILE A 293 -2.49 19.42 -6.30
C ILE A 293 -1.70 20.53 -7.01
N GLY A 294 -1.11 20.23 -8.18
CA GLY A 294 -0.46 21.24 -9.03
C GLY A 294 -1.39 22.39 -9.42
N LEU A 295 -2.70 22.15 -9.50
CA LEU A 295 -3.71 23.17 -9.78
C LEU A 295 -3.94 24.13 -8.59
N ARG A 296 -3.63 23.74 -7.34
CA ARG A 296 -3.76 24.65 -6.18
C ARG A 296 -2.74 25.78 -6.19
N GLY A 297 -1.67 25.67 -6.98
CA GLY A 297 -0.72 26.77 -7.22
C GLY A 297 -1.37 28.01 -7.85
N TYR A 298 -2.49 27.86 -8.57
CA TYR A 298 -3.27 29.01 -9.08
C TYR A 298 -3.89 29.86 -7.96
N ALA A 299 -4.14 29.26 -6.79
CA ALA A 299 -4.69 29.95 -5.61
C ALA A 299 -3.61 30.59 -4.72
N GLN A 300 -2.35 30.70 -5.20
CA GLN A 300 -1.20 31.24 -4.46
C GLN A 300 -0.83 30.46 -3.17
N LYS A 301 -1.39 29.28 -2.97
CA LYS A 301 -1.00 28.33 -1.92
C LYS A 301 0.19 27.50 -2.38
N ASP A 302 1.11 27.14 -1.48
CA ASP A 302 2.19 26.19 -1.77
C ASP A 302 1.59 24.77 -1.96
N PRO A 303 1.68 24.16 -3.16
CA PRO A 303 1.14 22.83 -3.40
C PRO A 303 1.74 21.74 -2.50
N LEU A 304 2.98 21.91 -2.01
CA LEU A 304 3.63 20.93 -1.15
C LEU A 304 3.04 20.92 0.28
N ILE A 305 2.66 22.10 0.80
CA ILE A 305 2.06 22.21 2.14
C ILE A 305 0.66 21.62 2.11
N GLU A 306 -0.14 22.01 1.10
CA GLU A 306 -1.48 21.46 0.88
C GLU A 306 -1.44 19.94 0.66
N TYR A 307 -0.51 19.43 -0.17
CA TYR A 307 -0.30 17.99 -0.35
C TYR A 307 -0.01 17.29 0.97
N LYS A 308 0.94 17.80 1.78
CA LYS A 308 1.28 17.20 3.08
C LYS A 308 0.08 17.12 4.02
N ARG A 309 -0.70 18.20 4.13
CA ARG A 309 -1.89 18.28 4.97
C ARG A 309 -2.95 17.26 4.56
N GLU A 310 -3.32 17.23 3.29
CA GLU A 310 -4.37 16.36 2.77
C GLU A 310 -3.95 14.88 2.78
N THR A 311 -2.69 14.61 2.41
CA THR A 311 -2.05 13.28 2.52
C THR A 311 -2.06 12.76 3.96
N PHE A 312 -1.86 13.62 4.96
CA PHE A 312 -1.92 13.26 6.38
C PHE A 312 -3.37 12.95 6.80
N GLN A 313 -4.34 13.78 6.40
CA GLN A 313 -5.76 13.54 6.68
C GLN A 313 -6.24 12.22 6.05
N MET A 314 -5.92 11.97 4.78
CA MET A 314 -6.22 10.71 4.08
C MET A 314 -5.58 9.50 4.75
N PHE A 315 -4.36 9.62 5.28
CA PHE A 315 -3.70 8.52 5.97
C PHE A 315 -4.30 8.22 7.34
N ASN A 316 -4.73 9.24 8.10
CA ASN A 316 -5.45 9.01 9.34
C ASN A 316 -6.83 8.38 9.07
N GLN A 317 -7.52 8.82 8.02
CA GLN A 317 -8.74 8.19 7.53
C GLN A 317 -8.51 6.74 7.10
N LEU A 318 -7.40 6.43 6.41
CA LEU A 318 -6.98 5.06 6.11
C LEU A 318 -6.81 4.23 7.40
N GLN A 319 -6.14 4.76 8.43
CA GLN A 319 -5.97 4.01 9.68
C GLN A 319 -7.31 3.69 10.35
N ALA A 320 -8.22 4.68 10.42
CA ALA A 320 -9.57 4.47 10.96
C ALA A 320 -10.39 3.47 10.11
N ASN A 321 -10.32 3.58 8.78
CA ASN A 321 -10.97 2.64 7.87
C ASN A 321 -10.42 1.21 8.03
N ILE A 322 -9.11 1.04 8.27
CA ILE A 322 -8.51 -0.27 8.56
C ILE A 322 -9.05 -0.83 9.87
N GLN A 323 -9.08 -0.03 10.95
CA GLN A 323 -9.63 -0.46 12.25
C GLN A 323 -11.08 -0.93 12.08
N LYS A 324 -11.91 -0.10 11.46
CA LYS A 324 -13.29 -0.44 11.14
C LYS A 324 -13.42 -1.70 10.30
N GLU A 325 -12.70 -1.81 9.19
CA GLU A 325 -12.82 -2.96 8.28
C GLU A 325 -12.37 -4.26 8.94
N VAL A 326 -11.36 -4.23 9.81
CA VAL A 326 -10.95 -5.37 10.65
C VAL A 326 -12.08 -5.80 11.59
N VAL A 327 -12.65 -4.86 12.35
CA VAL A 327 -13.74 -5.12 13.29
C VAL A 327 -14.95 -5.75 12.58
N TYR A 328 -15.40 -5.15 11.47
CA TYR A 328 -16.56 -5.64 10.73
C TYR A 328 -16.30 -6.95 9.96
N LYS A 329 -15.07 -7.21 9.49
CA LYS A 329 -14.71 -8.51 8.87
C LYS A 329 -14.62 -9.62 9.92
N PHE A 330 -14.02 -9.35 11.09
CA PHE A 330 -13.86 -10.32 12.17
C PHE A 330 -15.21 -10.84 12.68
N PHE A 331 -16.14 -9.96 13.04
CA PHE A 331 -17.45 -10.39 13.55
C PHE A 331 -18.35 -11.04 12.48
N LYS A 332 -18.17 -10.74 11.19
CA LYS A 332 -18.86 -11.48 10.12
C LYS A 332 -18.40 -12.95 10.06
N ILE A 333 -17.15 -13.24 10.40
CA ILE A 333 -16.61 -14.61 10.42
C ILE A 333 -17.28 -15.45 11.52
N ASP A 334 -17.51 -14.90 12.73
CA ASP A 334 -18.30 -15.56 13.80
C ASP A 334 -19.63 -16.10 13.25
N THR A 335 -20.44 -15.21 12.67
CA THR A 335 -21.76 -15.59 12.11
C THR A 335 -21.66 -16.58 10.95
N GLY A 336 -20.56 -16.55 10.19
CA GLY A 336 -20.28 -17.49 9.10
C GLY A 336 -19.91 -18.89 9.60
N ILE A 337 -19.13 -18.99 10.67
CA ILE A 337 -18.76 -20.25 11.33
C ILE A 337 -20.00 -20.92 11.92
N GLN A 338 -20.85 -20.16 12.62
CA GLN A 338 -22.12 -20.66 13.19
C GLN A 338 -23.09 -21.24 12.14
N LEU A 339 -23.07 -20.72 10.92
CA LEU A 339 -23.87 -21.21 9.79
C LEU A 339 -23.17 -22.29 8.95
N GLY A 340 -21.88 -22.54 9.18
CA GLY A 340 -20.97 -23.25 8.29
C GLY A 340 -20.39 -24.63 8.68
N PRO A 341 -21.01 -25.51 9.51
CA PRO A 341 -20.44 -26.84 9.81
C PRO A 341 -20.18 -27.75 8.59
N SER A 342 -20.68 -27.40 7.40
CA SER A 342 -20.61 -28.23 6.19
C SER A 342 -19.53 -27.84 5.17
N ILE A 343 -18.78 -26.75 5.38
CA ILE A 343 -17.76 -26.31 4.40
C ILE A 343 -16.37 -26.81 4.78
N MET A 344 -15.98 -26.75 6.06
CA MET A 344 -14.66 -27.23 6.51
C MET A 344 -14.57 -28.76 6.65
N ALA A 345 -15.70 -29.46 6.59
CA ALA A 345 -15.77 -30.92 6.58
C ALA A 345 -15.52 -31.55 5.18
N GLN A 346 -15.04 -30.78 4.20
CA GLN A 346 -14.84 -31.25 2.81
C GLN A 346 -13.37 -31.37 2.36
N ASP A 347 -12.39 -30.95 3.17
CA ASP A 347 -10.96 -31.08 2.81
C ASP A 347 -10.37 -32.49 3.08
N ASP A 348 -11.18 -33.44 3.59
CA ASP A 348 -10.77 -34.83 3.81
C ASP A 348 -11.01 -35.73 2.56
N VAL A 349 -11.06 -35.14 1.37
CA VAL A 349 -10.94 -35.89 0.10
C VAL A 349 -9.47 -36.17 -0.18
N VAL A 350 -8.96 -37.18 0.51
CA VAL A 350 -7.63 -37.76 0.28
C VAL A 350 -7.40 -38.02 -1.21
N LEU A 351 -6.23 -37.59 -1.68
CA LEU A 351 -5.79 -37.62 -3.07
C LEU A 351 -5.53 -39.05 -3.58
N GLU A 352 -6.58 -39.83 -3.83
CA GLU A 352 -6.49 -41.22 -4.29
C GLU A 352 -7.33 -41.49 -5.56
N SER A 353 -6.82 -41.05 -6.72
CA SER A 353 -7.34 -41.46 -8.04
C SER A 353 -6.29 -41.34 -9.15
N ALA A 354 -5.53 -42.43 -9.34
CA ALA A 354 -4.79 -42.71 -10.58
C ALA A 354 -4.44 -44.22 -10.67
N LYS A 355 -5.45 -45.08 -10.79
CA LYS A 355 -5.29 -46.47 -11.24
C LYS A 355 -6.38 -46.84 -12.24
N ASP A 356 -5.95 -46.96 -13.49
CA ASP A 356 -6.43 -47.85 -14.55
C ASP A 356 -7.94 -48.15 -14.61
N SER A 357 -8.63 -47.56 -15.59
CA SER A 357 -9.48 -48.33 -16.53
C SER A 357 -9.75 -47.53 -17.81
N ASP A 358 -9.49 -48.15 -18.96
CA ASP A 358 -9.94 -47.68 -20.27
C ASP A 358 -11.44 -47.91 -20.49
N ASP A 359 -12.02 -47.09 -21.39
CA ASP A 359 -12.78 -47.49 -22.60
C ASP A 359 -14.22 -46.93 -22.78
N ASP A 360 -14.49 -46.52 -24.04
CA ASP A 360 -15.75 -46.13 -24.71
C ASP A 360 -16.70 -45.05 -24.09
N SER A 361 -17.31 -44.10 -24.85
CA SER A 361 -17.22 -43.79 -26.30
C SER A 361 -17.85 -42.42 -26.68
N ILE A 362 -17.13 -41.60 -27.47
CA ILE A 362 -17.50 -40.72 -28.64
C ILE A 362 -18.89 -39.98 -28.60
N GLU A 363 -19.10 -38.68 -28.90
CA GLU A 363 -18.42 -37.59 -29.69
C GLU A 363 -18.24 -36.28 -28.83
N ALA A 364 -17.84 -35.06 -29.27
CA ALA A 364 -17.59 -34.48 -30.61
C ALA A 364 -16.63 -33.24 -30.61
N THR A 365 -16.04 -32.96 -31.79
CA THR A 365 -15.49 -31.68 -32.34
C THR A 365 -14.42 -30.84 -31.61
N ASP A 366 -13.25 -30.80 -32.27
CA ASP A 366 -12.34 -29.64 -32.47
C ASP A 366 -11.54 -29.02 -31.32
N ALA A 367 -10.51 -29.75 -30.88
CA ALA A 367 -9.15 -29.20 -30.74
C ALA A 367 -8.09 -30.31 -30.93
N PHE A 368 -7.22 -30.20 -31.93
CA PHE A 368 -6.12 -31.16 -32.13
C PHE A 368 -4.94 -30.85 -31.19
N GLU A 369 -4.81 -31.63 -30.13
CA GLU A 369 -3.55 -31.76 -29.38
C GLU A 369 -2.47 -32.43 -30.26
N ASN A 370 -1.21 -32.06 -30.03
CA ASN A 370 -0.07 -32.75 -30.67
C ASN A 370 0.94 -33.17 -29.60
N ASP A 371 0.81 -34.41 -29.15
CA ASP A 371 1.39 -34.98 -27.94
C ASP A 371 2.88 -35.36 -28.06
N GLN A 372 3.76 -34.41 -28.38
CA GLN A 372 5.20 -34.67 -28.61
C GLN A 372 6.21 -33.73 -27.90
N VAL A 373 5.75 -32.86 -26.99
CA VAL A 373 6.59 -31.79 -26.41
C VAL A 373 6.38 -31.67 -24.91
N THR A 374 7.46 -31.53 -24.15
CA THR A 374 7.40 -31.20 -22.72
C THR A 374 8.18 -29.92 -22.41
N THR A 375 7.63 -29.08 -21.54
CA THR A 375 8.24 -27.84 -21.05
C THR A 375 9.03 -28.12 -19.77
N THR A 376 10.25 -27.59 -19.70
CA THR A 376 11.05 -27.61 -18.47
C THR A 376 10.87 -26.32 -17.68
N ALA A 377 11.11 -26.35 -16.36
CA ALA A 377 10.94 -25.19 -15.46
C ALA A 377 11.75 -23.93 -15.83
N ALA A 378 12.67 -24.01 -16.79
CA ALA A 378 13.41 -22.88 -17.36
C ALA A 378 12.82 -22.36 -18.70
N GLY A 379 11.57 -22.70 -19.03
CA GLY A 379 10.86 -22.19 -20.22
C GLY A 379 11.35 -22.73 -21.57
N GLN A 380 12.22 -23.74 -21.60
CA GLN A 380 12.74 -24.32 -22.84
C GLN A 380 11.91 -25.53 -23.29
N LEU A 381 11.38 -25.44 -24.51
CA LEU A 381 10.67 -26.52 -25.22
C LEU A 381 11.66 -27.61 -25.71
N LYS A 382 11.30 -28.88 -25.49
CA LYS A 382 12.05 -30.06 -25.97
C LYS A 382 11.09 -31.08 -26.59
N TYR A 383 11.57 -31.84 -27.58
CA TYR A 383 10.87 -33.04 -28.04
C TYR A 383 10.83 -34.10 -26.91
N LYS A 384 9.86 -35.03 -26.93
CA LYS A 384 9.76 -36.15 -25.97
C LYS A 384 11.08 -36.95 -25.83
N ASP A 385 11.88 -37.07 -26.90
CA ASP A 385 13.20 -37.70 -26.90
C ASP A 385 14.30 -36.90 -26.16
N GLY A 386 13.96 -35.77 -25.53
CA GLY A 386 14.86 -34.94 -24.72
C GLY A 386 15.80 -34.01 -25.51
N SER A 387 15.78 -34.09 -26.85
CA SER A 387 16.56 -33.23 -27.74
C SER A 387 16.04 -31.78 -27.74
N LYS A 388 16.97 -30.82 -27.78
CA LYS A 388 16.65 -29.38 -27.84
C LYS A 388 16.19 -29.00 -29.24
N VAL A 389 15.09 -28.26 -29.35
CA VAL A 389 14.58 -27.74 -30.62
C VAL A 389 15.54 -26.70 -31.19
N GLY A 390 16.05 -26.91 -32.40
CA GLY A 390 16.96 -26.00 -33.08
C GLY A 390 16.24 -24.79 -33.69
N ARG A 391 16.92 -23.65 -33.73
CA ARG A 391 16.35 -22.36 -34.20
C ARG A 391 15.78 -22.40 -35.64
N ASN A 392 16.23 -23.33 -36.49
CA ASN A 392 15.77 -23.48 -37.87
C ASN A 392 14.90 -24.73 -38.11
N ASP A 393 14.61 -25.52 -37.09
CA ASP A 393 13.83 -26.76 -37.19
C ASP A 393 12.33 -26.45 -37.32
N SER A 394 11.53 -27.43 -37.74
CA SER A 394 10.07 -27.31 -37.84
C SER A 394 9.46 -27.07 -36.45
N CYS A 395 8.56 -26.09 -36.33
CA CYS A 395 7.93 -25.75 -35.07
C CYS A 395 7.17 -26.96 -34.50
N PRO A 396 7.41 -27.35 -33.22
CA PRO A 396 6.64 -28.41 -32.57
C PRO A 396 5.14 -28.07 -32.45
N CYS A 397 4.79 -26.78 -32.53
CA CYS A 397 3.43 -26.24 -32.50
C CYS A 397 2.54 -26.58 -33.73
N GLY A 398 2.95 -27.51 -34.61
CA GLY A 398 2.17 -27.92 -35.79
C GLY A 398 2.04 -26.90 -36.92
N SER A 399 2.53 -25.66 -36.75
CA SER A 399 2.30 -24.53 -37.68
C SER A 399 2.97 -24.62 -39.06
N GLY A 400 3.74 -25.69 -39.35
CA GLY A 400 4.50 -25.87 -40.59
C GLY A 400 5.66 -24.88 -40.80
N LYS A 401 5.86 -23.92 -39.90
CA LYS A 401 6.92 -22.88 -39.98
C LYS A 401 8.16 -23.29 -39.20
N LYS A 402 9.31 -22.67 -39.50
CA LYS A 402 10.54 -22.83 -38.69
C LYS A 402 10.35 -22.21 -37.30
N TYR A 403 10.88 -22.84 -36.26
CA TYR A 403 10.70 -22.46 -34.84
C TYR A 403 10.94 -20.96 -34.57
N LYS A 404 12.02 -20.39 -35.12
CA LYS A 404 12.34 -18.95 -35.03
C LYS A 404 11.29 -17.98 -35.57
N ASN A 405 10.40 -18.43 -36.45
CA ASN A 405 9.35 -17.62 -37.09
C ASN A 405 7.97 -17.93 -36.50
N CYS A 406 7.89 -18.62 -35.35
CA CYS A 406 6.61 -19.02 -34.75
C CYS A 406 6.56 -18.88 -33.22
N CYS A 407 7.58 -19.34 -32.49
CA CYS A 407 7.55 -19.40 -31.01
C CYS A 407 8.80 -18.81 -30.35
N LEU A 408 9.62 -18.06 -31.10
CA LEU A 408 10.86 -17.45 -30.61
C LEU A 408 10.90 -15.94 -30.94
N GLN A 409 9.75 -15.27 -30.82
CA GLN A 409 9.61 -13.81 -30.86
C GLN A 409 9.69 -13.24 -29.45
#